data_AF-A0A967D4E9-F1
#
_entry.id   AF-A0A967D4E9-F1
#
_cell.length_a   1.000
_cell.length_b   1.000
_cell.length_c   1.000
_cell.angle_alpha   90.00
_cell.angle_beta   90.00
_cell.angle_gamma   90.00
#
_symmetry.space_group_name_H-M   'P 1'
#
loop_
_entity.id
_entity.type
_entity.pdbx_description
1 polymer ?
#
loop_
_entity_poly.entity_id
_entity_poly.type
_entity_poly.pdbx_seq_one_letter_code
_entity_poly.pdbx_strand_id
1 'polypeptide(L)'
;MPERASTQLRLEGDDAPSVAVATVEAAVGDRLELTVLARDGCGLPGGVQQSVTEPWTLRVVTPEALVAMLEAREVILRRRFESLLADMQQTRDRVAADDPEPAAGTLAAARLGEAAARASGETGEIATAFRQIAQELFNNSLLTAELEGRLLGQIAGPLEQIVAGPIDRLAVACRPVTGNSTPDKARLIGLTDACLVQMRAVLDKMIELETFNEVVDSLRQLIEQQEAIRRETDQQRKQRAREALKGL
;
A
#
# COMPACT_ATOMS: atom_id res chain seq x y z
N MET A 1 23.24 23.72 -21.14
CA MET A 1 21.87 23.29 -20.78
C MET A 1 21.81 21.84 -21.19
N PRO A 2 21.76 20.86 -20.27
CA PRO A 2 21.67 19.47 -20.71
C PRO A 2 20.37 19.30 -21.49
N GLU A 3 20.46 18.75 -22.69
CA GLU A 3 19.29 18.37 -23.51
C GLU A 3 18.40 17.49 -22.64
N ARG A 4 17.19 17.97 -22.32
CA ARG A 4 16.17 17.10 -21.74
C ARG A 4 15.69 16.20 -22.86
N ALA A 5 16.14 14.95 -22.87
CA ALA A 5 15.57 13.94 -23.74
C ALA A 5 14.06 13.89 -23.49
N SER A 6 13.27 14.12 -24.54
CA SER A 6 11.81 14.17 -24.47
C SER A 6 11.24 13.22 -25.50
N THR A 7 10.56 12.18 -25.03
CA THR A 7 9.87 11.21 -25.89
C THR A 7 8.38 11.57 -25.95
N GLN A 8 7.88 11.91 -27.13
CA GLN A 8 6.46 12.14 -27.37
C GLN A 8 5.84 10.93 -28.06
N LEU A 9 4.77 10.39 -27.48
CA LEU A 9 3.98 9.32 -28.06
C LEU A 9 2.59 9.85 -28.38
N ARG A 10 2.11 9.57 -29.60
CA ARG A 10 0.71 9.79 -29.96
C ARG A 10 -0.06 8.51 -29.69
N LEU A 11 -1.09 8.61 -28.86
CA LEU A 11 -1.97 7.51 -28.53
C LEU A 11 -3.24 7.68 -29.38
N GLU A 12 -3.58 6.67 -30.16
CA GLU A 12 -4.81 6.63 -30.95
C GLU A 12 -5.71 5.54 -30.39
N GLY A 13 -6.91 5.89 -29.91
CA GLY A 13 -7.86 4.91 -29.36
C GLY A 13 -7.63 4.57 -27.89
N ASP A 14 -8.08 3.37 -27.48
CA ASP A 14 -8.09 2.87 -26.08
C ASP A 14 -6.84 2.03 -25.75
N ASP A 15 -5.75 2.27 -26.48
CA ASP A 15 -4.50 1.52 -26.33
C ASP A 15 -3.80 1.87 -25.00
N ALA A 16 -3.26 0.85 -24.34
CA ALA A 16 -2.36 0.96 -23.19
C ALA A 16 -0.90 0.78 -23.67
N PRO A 17 -0.28 1.81 -24.28
CA PRO A 17 1.06 1.72 -24.84
C PRO A 17 2.09 1.46 -23.73
N SER A 18 3.06 0.59 -23.99
CA SER A 18 4.26 0.47 -23.15
C SER A 18 5.39 1.30 -23.76
N VAL A 19 6.09 2.07 -22.93
CA VAL A 19 7.27 2.84 -23.34
C VAL A 19 8.51 2.10 -22.88
N ALA A 20 9.31 1.62 -23.83
CA ALA A 20 10.58 1.01 -23.50
C ALA A 20 11.52 2.08 -22.92
N VAL A 21 12.04 1.86 -21.71
CA VAL A 21 12.95 2.79 -21.00
C VAL A 21 14.17 3.17 -21.85
N ALA A 22 14.62 2.27 -22.74
CA ALA A 22 15.70 2.52 -23.69
C ALA A 22 15.46 3.73 -24.61
N THR A 23 14.20 4.12 -24.85
CA THR A 23 13.85 5.32 -25.64
C THR A 23 14.04 6.63 -24.89
N VAL A 24 14.27 6.59 -23.57
CA VAL A 24 14.39 7.76 -22.70
C VAL A 24 15.83 7.89 -22.13
N GLU A 25 16.72 6.94 -22.46
CA GLU A 25 18.12 6.87 -21.98
C GLU A 25 18.29 7.10 -20.47
N ALA A 26 17.29 6.70 -19.67
CA ALA A 26 17.26 7.01 -18.25
C ALA A 26 18.21 6.12 -17.43
N ALA A 27 18.98 6.73 -16.53
CA ALA A 27 19.86 6.06 -15.59
C ALA A 27 19.23 5.95 -14.19
N VAL A 28 19.72 5.00 -13.38
CA VAL A 28 19.32 4.89 -11.97
C VAL A 28 19.63 6.20 -11.25
N GLY A 29 18.62 6.74 -10.55
CA GLY A 29 18.67 8.04 -9.88
C GLY A 29 17.96 9.16 -10.64
N ASP A 30 17.67 8.97 -11.93
CA ASP A 30 16.99 9.98 -12.75
C ASP A 30 15.54 10.19 -12.34
N ARG A 31 15.04 11.40 -12.63
CA ARG A 31 13.65 11.78 -12.48
C ARG A 31 13.02 11.95 -13.85
N LEU A 32 11.93 11.23 -14.09
CA LEU A 32 11.14 11.34 -15.30
C LEU A 32 9.86 12.13 -15.01
N GLU A 33 9.46 12.99 -15.92
CA GLU A 33 8.19 13.70 -15.87
C GLU A 33 7.30 13.21 -17.01
N LEU A 34 6.12 12.72 -16.67
CA LEU A 34 5.11 12.27 -17.62
C LEU A 34 3.95 13.27 -17.61
N THR A 35 3.69 13.87 -18.77
CA THR A 35 2.52 14.73 -19.01
C THR A 35 1.71 14.15 -20.15
N VAL A 36 0.39 14.10 -19.98
CA VAL A 36 -0.53 13.65 -21.04
C VAL A 36 -1.25 14.86 -21.59
N LEU A 37 -1.22 15.03 -22.91
CA LEU A 37 -1.98 16.04 -23.63
C LEU A 37 -3.14 15.35 -24.35
N ALA A 38 -4.37 15.67 -23.98
CA ALA A 38 -5.56 15.25 -24.69
C ALA A 38 -6.03 16.35 -25.64
N ARG A 39 -6.48 15.96 -26.83
CA ARG A 39 -7.07 16.84 -27.83
C ARG A 39 -8.44 16.30 -28.20
N ASP A 40 -9.45 17.17 -28.26
CA ASP A 40 -10.77 16.78 -28.73
C ASP A 40 -10.86 16.77 -30.27
N GLY A 41 -11.98 16.26 -30.79
CA GLY A 41 -12.27 16.25 -32.22
C GLY A 41 -13.09 17.46 -32.70
N CYS A 42 -13.08 18.59 -31.98
CA CYS A 42 -13.98 19.69 -32.27
C CYS A 42 -13.63 20.39 -33.61
N GLY A 43 -14.56 20.36 -34.57
CA GLY A 43 -14.43 20.99 -35.89
C GLY A 43 -15.13 22.35 -36.02
N LEU A 44 -15.65 22.92 -34.93
CA LEU A 44 -16.37 24.21 -34.95
C LEU A 44 -15.41 25.42 -34.99
N PRO A 45 -15.89 26.61 -35.42
CA PRO A 45 -15.14 27.85 -35.33
C PRO A 45 -14.77 28.15 -33.88
N GLY A 46 -13.49 28.08 -33.55
CA GLY A 46 -12.96 28.05 -32.18
C GLY A 46 -11.82 27.05 -32.00
N GLY A 47 -11.75 26.05 -32.88
CA GLY A 47 -10.64 25.10 -32.97
C GLY A 47 -10.68 23.99 -31.93
N VAL A 48 -9.78 23.03 -32.10
CA VAL A 48 -9.60 21.86 -31.22
C VAL A 48 -9.23 22.32 -29.82
N GLN A 49 -9.96 21.82 -28.82
CA GLN A 49 -9.64 22.05 -27.41
C GLN A 49 -8.55 21.09 -26.97
N GLN A 50 -7.66 21.57 -26.11
CA GLN A 50 -6.56 20.79 -25.56
C GLN A 50 -6.56 20.89 -24.05
N SER A 51 -6.24 19.80 -23.38
CA SER A 51 -5.98 19.76 -21.95
C SER A 51 -4.68 19.02 -21.69
N VAL A 52 -3.96 19.43 -20.67
CA VAL A 52 -2.71 18.81 -20.23
C VAL A 52 -2.88 18.40 -18.78
N THR A 53 -2.44 17.21 -18.42
CA THR A 53 -2.40 16.77 -17.03
C THR A 53 -1.33 17.54 -16.24
N GLU A 54 -1.48 17.59 -14.92
CA GLU A 54 -0.33 17.92 -14.07
C GLU A 54 0.81 16.90 -14.32
N PRO A 55 2.09 17.31 -14.25
CA PRO A 55 3.21 16.40 -14.48
C PRO A 55 3.28 15.31 -13.40
N TRP A 56 3.21 14.05 -13.82
CA TRP A 56 3.52 12.94 -12.95
C TRP A 56 5.03 12.76 -12.87
N THR A 57 5.54 12.68 -11.65
CA THR A 57 6.96 12.47 -11.39
C THR A 57 7.23 11.00 -11.12
N LEU A 58 8.16 10.42 -11.85
CA LEU A 58 8.68 9.08 -11.65
C LEU A 58 10.18 9.15 -11.30
N ARG A 59 10.67 8.18 -10.54
CA ARG A 59 12.11 8.04 -10.23
C ARG A 59 12.59 6.70 -10.76
N VAL A 60 13.71 6.69 -11.46
CA VAL A 60 14.37 5.45 -11.88
C VAL A 60 15.18 4.91 -10.71
N VAL A 61 14.86 3.70 -10.27
CA VAL A 61 15.50 3.01 -9.14
C VAL A 61 15.95 1.62 -9.55
N THR A 62 16.80 0.97 -8.75
CA THR A 62 17.10 -0.45 -8.95
C THR A 62 15.92 -1.32 -8.51
N PRO A 63 15.79 -2.56 -9.01
CA PRO A 63 14.77 -3.49 -8.55
C PRO A 63 14.78 -3.71 -7.03
N GLU A 64 15.96 -3.83 -6.43
CA GLU A 64 16.14 -4.05 -4.99
C GLU A 64 15.67 -2.84 -4.19
N ALA A 65 15.99 -1.63 -4.66
CA ALA A 65 15.54 -0.40 -4.04
C ALA A 65 14.02 -0.24 -4.13
N LEU A 66 13.40 -0.61 -5.26
CA LEU A 66 11.95 -0.59 -5.40
C LEU A 66 11.27 -1.56 -4.43
N VAL A 67 11.76 -2.80 -4.33
CA VAL A 67 11.24 -3.78 -3.39
C VAL A 67 11.33 -3.27 -1.95
N ALA A 68 12.49 -2.75 -1.53
CA ALA A 68 12.66 -2.21 -0.19
C ALA A 68 11.72 -1.02 0.12
N MET A 69 11.49 -0.14 -0.86
CA MET A 69 10.53 0.96 -0.74
C MET A 69 9.09 0.46 -0.56
N LEU A 70 8.71 -0.58 -1.31
CA LEU A 70 7.37 -1.18 -1.22
C LEU A 70 7.18 -1.96 0.07
N GLU A 71 8.17 -2.70 0.54
CA GLU A 71 8.15 -3.38 1.84
C GLU A 71 8.00 -2.38 2.99
N ALA A 72 8.75 -1.27 2.97
CA ALA A 72 8.58 -0.20 3.94
C ALA A 72 7.15 0.38 3.94
N ARG A 73 6.52 0.48 2.76
CA ARG A 73 5.12 0.91 2.64
C ARG A 73 4.16 -0.14 3.23
N GLU A 74 4.40 -1.43 3.01
CA GLU A 74 3.62 -2.51 3.63
C GLU A 74 3.68 -2.47 5.16
N VAL A 75 4.87 -2.25 5.74
CA VAL A 75 5.04 -2.11 7.21
C VAL A 75 4.19 -0.96 7.76
N ILE A 76 4.15 0.18 7.07
CA ILE A 76 3.33 1.32 7.47
C ILE A 76 1.84 0.97 7.42
N LEU A 77 1.38 0.29 6.36
CA LEU A 77 0.00 -0.15 6.22
C LEU A 77 -0.41 -1.14 7.31
N ARG A 78 0.47 -2.09 7.66
CA ARG A 78 0.25 -3.03 8.76
C ARG A 78 0.10 -2.32 10.10
N ARG A 79 1.00 -1.38 10.43
CA ARG A 79 0.91 -0.59 11.67
C ARG A 79 -0.37 0.25 11.73
N ARG A 80 -0.78 0.83 10.59
CA ARG A 80 -2.07 1.55 10.49
C ARG A 80 -3.24 0.60 10.77
N PHE A 81 -3.23 -0.60 10.20
CA PHE A 81 -4.26 -1.61 10.43
C PHE A 81 -4.32 -2.09 11.88
N GLU A 82 -3.15 -2.31 12.50
CA GLU A 82 -3.02 -2.68 13.91
C GLU A 82 -3.59 -1.61 14.84
N SER A 83 -3.31 -0.32 14.57
CA SER A 83 -3.89 0.80 15.30
C SER A 83 -5.41 0.83 15.17
N LEU A 84 -5.93 0.62 13.95
CA LEU A 84 -7.38 0.58 13.70
C LEU A 84 -8.08 -0.53 14.49
N LEU A 85 -7.46 -1.73 14.52
CA LEU A 85 -7.89 -2.86 15.33
C LEU A 85 -7.94 -2.51 16.82
N ALA A 86 -6.90 -1.84 17.34
CA ALA A 86 -6.83 -1.42 18.73
C ALA A 86 -7.92 -0.39 19.08
N ASP A 87 -8.19 0.56 18.20
CA ASP A 87 -9.23 1.59 18.39
C ASP A 87 -10.64 0.99 18.41
N MET A 88 -10.90 0.03 17.51
CA MET A 88 -12.18 -0.68 17.46
C MET A 88 -12.38 -1.56 18.71
N GLN A 89 -11.33 -2.26 19.16
CA GLN A 89 -11.34 -3.02 20.42
C GLN A 89 -11.61 -2.10 21.62
N GLN A 90 -10.94 -0.96 21.70
CA GLN A 90 -11.14 -0.01 22.79
C GLN A 90 -12.58 0.52 22.82
N THR A 91 -13.17 0.83 21.66
CA THR A 91 -14.56 1.28 21.57
C THR A 91 -15.53 0.19 22.04
N ARG A 92 -15.28 -1.05 21.62
CA ARG A 92 -16.04 -2.22 22.03
C ARG A 92 -16.00 -2.41 23.55
N ASP A 93 -14.82 -2.32 24.17
CA ASP A 93 -14.65 -2.53 25.61
C ASP A 93 -15.28 -1.41 26.44
N ARG A 94 -15.21 -0.16 25.98
CA ARG A 94 -15.96 0.96 26.59
C ARG A 94 -17.46 0.69 26.57
N VAL A 95 -18.00 0.27 25.42
CA VAL A 95 -19.41 -0.09 25.32
C VAL A 95 -19.72 -1.25 26.24
N ALA A 96 -18.92 -2.31 26.29
CA ALA A 96 -19.14 -3.44 27.19
C ALA A 96 -19.23 -3.01 28.66
N ALA A 97 -18.40 -2.06 29.09
CA ALA A 97 -18.36 -1.54 30.45
C ALA A 97 -19.53 -0.62 30.85
N ASP A 98 -20.22 0.01 29.90
CA ASP A 98 -21.36 0.90 30.19
C ASP A 98 -22.52 0.12 30.88
N ASP A 99 -23.31 0.76 31.75
CA ASP A 99 -24.46 0.12 32.40
C ASP A 99 -25.56 -0.33 31.41
N PRO A 100 -26.39 -1.35 31.73
CA PRO A 100 -27.39 -1.91 30.82
C PRO A 100 -28.66 -1.05 30.65
N GLU A 101 -28.62 0.24 30.99
CA GLU A 101 -29.78 1.12 30.86
C GLU A 101 -30.18 1.34 29.39
N PRO A 102 -31.49 1.55 29.10
CA PRO A 102 -31.98 1.72 27.73
C PRO A 102 -31.37 2.93 27.00
N ALA A 103 -31.05 4.02 27.71
CA ALA A 103 -30.36 5.17 27.15
C ALA A 103 -28.89 4.85 26.76
N ALA A 104 -28.24 3.94 27.49
CA ALA A 104 -26.89 3.47 27.19
C ALA A 104 -26.85 2.63 25.90
N GLY A 105 -27.93 1.91 25.56
CA GLY A 105 -28.04 1.14 24.31
C GLY A 105 -27.99 2.01 23.05
N THR A 106 -28.64 3.17 23.04
CA THR A 106 -28.60 4.12 21.93
C THR A 106 -27.22 4.74 21.76
N LEU A 107 -26.58 5.13 22.87
CA LEU A 107 -25.22 5.67 22.84
C LEU A 107 -24.19 4.63 22.39
N ALA A 108 -24.34 3.39 22.85
CA ALA A 108 -23.53 2.25 22.42
C ALA A 108 -23.63 2.02 20.91
N ALA A 109 -24.86 2.02 20.37
CA ALA A 109 -25.09 1.89 18.93
C ALA A 109 -24.44 3.03 18.13
N ALA A 110 -24.56 4.28 18.60
CA ALA A 110 -23.93 5.42 17.95
C ALA A 110 -22.39 5.28 17.92
N ARG A 111 -21.77 4.96 19.07
CA ARG A 111 -20.31 4.79 19.19
C ARG A 111 -19.78 3.66 18.33
N LEU A 112 -20.43 2.49 18.36
CA LEU A 112 -20.03 1.35 17.53
C LEU A 112 -20.29 1.60 16.04
N GLY A 113 -21.36 2.32 15.70
CA GLY A 113 -21.64 2.72 14.33
C GLY A 113 -20.57 3.64 13.75
N GLU A 114 -20.12 4.62 14.53
CA GLU A 114 -19.02 5.50 14.13
C GLU A 114 -17.70 4.73 13.97
N ALA A 115 -17.38 3.86 14.93
CA ALA A 115 -16.18 3.01 14.84
C ALA A 115 -16.24 2.06 13.63
N ALA A 116 -17.40 1.48 13.33
CA ALA A 116 -17.61 0.64 12.16
C ALA A 116 -17.47 1.41 10.84
N ALA A 117 -18.01 2.63 10.76
CA ALA A 117 -17.87 3.48 9.57
C ALA A 117 -16.41 3.85 9.32
N ARG A 118 -15.68 4.24 10.37
CA ARG A 118 -14.23 4.50 10.29
C ARG A 118 -13.47 3.24 9.86
N ALA A 119 -13.74 2.11 10.51
CA ALA A 119 -13.11 0.84 10.18
C ALA A 119 -13.37 0.41 8.74
N SER A 120 -14.58 0.64 8.22
CA SER A 120 -14.94 0.36 6.82
C SER A 120 -14.06 1.14 5.84
N GLY A 121 -14.00 2.46 5.99
CA GLY A 121 -13.21 3.33 5.11
C GLY A 121 -11.72 3.02 5.18
N GLU A 122 -11.17 2.98 6.38
CA GLU A 122 -9.73 2.74 6.61
C GLU A 122 -9.29 1.35 6.12
N THR A 123 -10.09 0.30 6.38
CA THR A 123 -9.81 -1.05 5.90
C THR A 123 -9.85 -1.13 4.37
N GLY A 124 -10.82 -0.46 3.74
CA GLY A 124 -10.92 -0.38 2.28
C GLY A 124 -9.76 0.38 1.63
N GLU A 125 -9.30 1.47 2.25
CA GLU A 125 -8.11 2.20 1.82
C GLU A 125 -6.85 1.35 1.94
N ILE A 126 -6.69 0.60 3.03
CA ILE A 126 -5.55 -0.30 3.21
C ILE A 126 -5.56 -1.41 2.16
N ALA A 127 -6.72 -2.02 1.88
CA ALA A 127 -6.86 -3.03 0.83
C ALA A 127 -6.47 -2.46 -0.55
N THR A 128 -6.95 -1.26 -0.87
CA THR A 128 -6.60 -0.54 -2.11
C THR A 128 -5.10 -0.29 -2.19
N ALA A 129 -4.46 0.13 -1.09
CA ALA A 129 -3.02 0.37 -1.05
C ALA A 129 -2.20 -0.92 -1.29
N PHE A 130 -2.63 -2.07 -0.77
CA PHE A 130 -1.99 -3.36 -1.08
C PHE A 130 -2.13 -3.75 -2.55
N ARG A 131 -3.29 -3.50 -3.18
CA ARG A 131 -3.44 -3.70 -4.63
C ARG A 131 -2.54 -2.78 -5.44
N GLN A 132 -2.37 -1.53 -5.01
CA GLN A 132 -1.44 -0.60 -5.66
C GLN A 132 0.01 -1.10 -5.59
N ILE A 133 0.42 -1.68 -4.46
CA ILE A 133 1.76 -2.30 -4.33
C ILE A 133 1.92 -3.45 -5.32
N ALA A 134 0.93 -4.34 -5.41
CA ALA A 134 0.95 -5.43 -6.40
C ALA A 134 1.00 -4.91 -7.85
N GLN A 135 0.23 -3.85 -8.15
CA GLN A 135 0.24 -3.22 -9.47
C GLN A 135 1.59 -2.58 -9.77
N GLU A 136 2.23 -1.94 -8.79
CA GLU A 136 3.55 -1.33 -8.96
C GLU A 136 4.64 -2.39 -9.20
N LEU A 137 4.59 -3.51 -8.48
CA LEU A 137 5.44 -4.68 -8.75
C LEU A 137 5.19 -5.24 -10.16
N PHE A 138 3.93 -5.36 -10.57
CA PHE A 138 3.57 -5.85 -11.90
C PHE A 138 4.11 -4.93 -13.00
N ASN A 139 3.90 -3.62 -12.87
CA ASN A 139 4.36 -2.62 -13.83
C ASN A 139 5.88 -2.64 -14.01
N ASN A 140 6.62 -3.03 -12.97
CA ASN A 140 8.08 -3.14 -12.99
C ASN A 140 8.58 -4.57 -13.24
N SER A 141 7.70 -5.50 -13.62
CA SER A 141 8.03 -6.94 -13.85
C SER A 141 8.62 -7.66 -12.63
N LEU A 142 8.26 -7.24 -11.41
CA LEU A 142 8.73 -7.80 -10.14
C LEU A 142 7.67 -8.61 -9.40
N LEU A 143 6.43 -8.68 -9.92
CA LEU A 143 5.36 -9.44 -9.28
C LEU A 143 5.52 -10.94 -9.58
N THR A 144 5.84 -11.72 -8.56
CA THR A 144 5.81 -13.20 -8.63
C THR A 144 4.44 -13.74 -8.23
N ALA A 145 4.15 -14.99 -8.59
CA ALA A 145 2.89 -15.65 -8.23
C ALA A 145 2.71 -15.76 -6.70
N GLU A 146 3.81 -15.94 -5.97
CA GLU A 146 3.82 -15.98 -4.51
C GLU A 146 3.48 -14.61 -3.91
N LEU A 147 4.09 -13.54 -4.43
CA LEU A 147 3.79 -12.17 -4.00
C LEU A 147 2.35 -11.77 -4.32
N GLU A 148 1.86 -12.13 -5.50
CA GLU A 148 0.47 -11.91 -5.90
C GLU A 148 -0.51 -12.65 -4.97
N GLY A 149 -0.27 -13.94 -4.74
CA GLY A 149 -1.09 -14.76 -3.85
C GLY A 149 -1.14 -14.21 -2.43
N ARG A 150 -0.02 -13.66 -1.94
CA ARG A 150 0.05 -12.97 -0.65
C ARG A 150 -0.72 -11.65 -0.65
N LEU A 151 -0.30 -10.70 -1.49
CA LEU A 151 -0.80 -9.32 -1.47
C LEU A 151 -2.29 -9.26 -1.82
N LEU A 152 -2.72 -10.02 -2.82
CA LEU A 152 -4.09 -10.00 -3.30
C LEU A 152 -4.95 -11.05 -2.61
N GLY A 153 -4.47 -12.29 -2.54
CA GLY A 153 -5.25 -13.43 -2.06
C GLY A 153 -5.38 -13.49 -0.54
N GLN A 154 -4.31 -13.20 0.20
CA GLN A 154 -4.27 -13.35 1.66
C GLN A 154 -4.47 -12.02 2.41
N ILE A 155 -4.30 -10.88 1.75
CA ILE A 155 -4.39 -9.55 2.38
C ILE A 155 -5.53 -8.73 1.77
N ALA A 156 -5.38 -8.21 0.55
CA ALA A 156 -6.33 -7.23 0.00
C ALA A 156 -7.74 -7.81 -0.15
N GLY A 157 -7.88 -9.02 -0.72
CA GLY A 157 -9.16 -9.70 -0.87
C GLY A 157 -9.88 -9.95 0.46
N PRO A 158 -9.22 -10.52 1.48
CA PRO A 158 -9.81 -10.67 2.82
C PRO A 158 -10.22 -9.35 3.47
N LEU A 159 -9.42 -8.28 3.34
CA LEU A 159 -9.81 -6.95 3.86
C LEU A 159 -11.10 -6.44 3.20
N GLU A 160 -11.25 -6.60 1.88
CA GLU A 160 -12.48 -6.23 1.16
C GLU A 160 -13.68 -7.07 1.61
N GLN A 161 -13.48 -8.36 1.86
CA GLN A 161 -14.54 -9.24 2.39
C GLN A 161 -14.97 -8.82 3.79
N ILE A 162 -14.03 -8.36 4.64
CA ILE A 162 -14.34 -7.83 5.97
C ILE A 162 -15.21 -6.57 5.87
N VAL A 163 -14.87 -5.66 4.95
CA VAL A 163 -15.62 -4.43 4.68
C VAL A 163 -17.04 -4.76 4.20
N ALA A 164 -17.17 -5.60 3.17
CA ALA A 164 -18.45 -5.96 2.55
C ALA A 164 -19.31 -6.91 3.39
N GLY A 165 -18.76 -7.50 4.46
CA GLY A 165 -19.44 -8.49 5.29
C GLY A 165 -19.58 -8.04 6.74
N PRO A 166 -18.67 -8.47 7.64
CA PRO A 166 -18.74 -8.15 9.08
C PRO A 166 -18.95 -6.68 9.41
N ILE A 167 -18.19 -5.77 8.78
CA ILE A 167 -18.27 -4.34 9.09
C ILE A 167 -19.61 -3.76 8.64
N ASP A 168 -20.05 -4.06 7.41
CA ASP A 168 -21.36 -3.60 6.92
C ASP A 168 -22.51 -4.10 7.80
N ARG A 169 -22.48 -5.39 8.20
CA ARG A 169 -23.49 -5.95 9.12
C ARG A 169 -23.51 -5.23 10.47
N LEU A 170 -22.35 -4.90 11.04
CA LEU A 170 -22.26 -4.12 12.26
C LEU A 170 -22.81 -2.70 12.04
N ALA A 171 -22.43 -2.04 10.94
CA ALA A 171 -22.89 -0.70 10.61
C ALA A 171 -24.42 -0.64 10.44
N VAL A 172 -25.02 -1.62 9.76
CA VAL A 172 -26.47 -1.75 9.61
C VAL A 172 -27.14 -1.96 10.96
N ALA A 173 -26.58 -2.81 11.83
CA ALA A 173 -27.13 -3.06 13.16
C ALA A 173 -27.05 -1.83 14.10
N CYS A 174 -26.10 -0.92 13.85
CA CYS A 174 -25.96 0.32 14.61
C CYS A 174 -26.90 1.45 14.12
N ARG A 175 -27.55 1.31 12.96
CA ARG A 175 -28.48 2.33 12.48
C ARG A 175 -29.69 2.42 13.41
N PRO A 176 -30.21 3.64 13.68
CA PRO A 176 -31.39 3.79 14.50
C PRO A 176 -32.57 3.06 13.85
N VAL A 177 -33.17 2.12 14.57
CA VAL A 177 -34.39 1.46 14.14
C VAL A 177 -35.53 2.47 14.23
N THR A 178 -36.30 2.64 13.15
CA THR A 178 -37.52 3.46 13.18
C THR A 178 -38.58 2.76 14.05
N GLY A 179 -38.58 3.04 15.35
CA GLY A 179 -39.52 2.49 16.35
C GLY A 179 -38.97 2.57 17.79
N ASN A 180 -39.81 2.31 18.79
CA ASN A 180 -39.47 2.32 20.23
C ASN A 180 -38.53 1.17 20.69
N SER A 181 -37.83 0.51 19.77
CA SER A 181 -36.96 -0.63 20.10
C SER A 181 -35.56 -0.13 20.45
N THR A 182 -35.12 -0.38 21.68
CA THR A 182 -33.75 -0.09 22.11
C THR A 182 -32.76 -1.05 21.43
N PRO A 183 -31.60 -0.57 20.97
CA PRO A 183 -30.58 -1.44 20.38
C PRO A 183 -30.12 -2.51 21.36
N ASP A 184 -30.06 -3.77 20.91
CA ASP A 184 -29.53 -4.88 21.70
C ASP A 184 -28.00 -4.77 21.79
N LYS A 185 -27.53 -4.24 22.91
CA LYS A 185 -26.11 -4.05 23.23
C LYS A 185 -25.32 -5.36 23.11
N ALA A 186 -25.86 -6.48 23.59
CA ALA A 186 -25.15 -7.77 23.57
C ALA A 186 -24.94 -8.25 22.13
N ARG A 187 -25.96 -8.07 21.28
CA ARG A 187 -25.85 -8.35 19.84
C ARG A 187 -24.79 -7.47 19.16
N LEU A 188 -24.74 -6.18 19.46
CA LEU A 188 -23.77 -5.27 18.85
C LEU A 188 -22.32 -5.61 19.25
N ILE A 189 -22.09 -5.97 20.51
CA ILE A 189 -20.78 -6.45 20.97
C ILE A 189 -20.39 -7.74 20.24
N GLY A 190 -21.30 -8.72 20.13
CA GLY A 190 -21.02 -9.97 19.43
C GLY A 190 -20.70 -9.77 17.94
N LEU A 191 -21.36 -8.83 17.26
CA LEU A 191 -21.03 -8.47 15.87
C LEU A 191 -19.65 -7.81 15.77
N THR A 192 -19.31 -6.96 16.74
CA THR A 192 -18.00 -6.30 16.81
C THR A 192 -16.88 -7.32 17.03
N ASP A 193 -17.10 -8.30 17.90
CA ASP A 193 -16.15 -9.40 18.16
C ASP A 193 -15.89 -10.25 16.91
N ALA A 194 -16.96 -10.59 16.18
CA ALA A 194 -16.84 -11.33 14.94
C ALA A 194 -16.00 -10.57 13.89
N CYS A 195 -16.13 -9.23 13.84
CA CYS A 195 -15.31 -8.39 12.98
C CYS A 195 -13.83 -8.39 13.42
N LEU A 196 -13.58 -8.14 14.71
CA LEU A 196 -12.23 -8.09 15.28
C LEU A 196 -11.45 -9.40 15.09
N VAL A 197 -12.13 -10.55 15.19
CA VAL A 197 -11.53 -11.87 14.92
C VAL A 197 -11.04 -11.97 13.48
N GLN A 198 -11.84 -11.56 12.49
CA GLN A 198 -11.44 -11.63 11.09
C GLN A 198 -10.33 -10.62 10.77
N MET A 199 -10.42 -9.40 11.30
CA MET A 199 -9.36 -8.40 11.15
C MET A 199 -8.04 -8.89 11.75
N ARG A 200 -8.07 -9.52 12.93
CA ARG A 200 -6.87 -10.10 13.55
C ARG A 200 -6.26 -11.20 12.67
N ALA A 201 -7.09 -12.08 12.10
CA ALA A 201 -6.60 -13.14 11.23
C ALA A 201 -5.85 -12.60 10.00
N VAL A 202 -6.30 -11.47 9.43
CA VAL A 202 -5.57 -10.81 8.33
C VAL A 202 -4.29 -10.14 8.83
N LEU A 203 -4.32 -9.49 10.00
CA LEU A 203 -3.12 -8.91 10.60
C LEU A 203 -2.05 -9.99 10.87
N ASP A 204 -2.44 -11.16 11.34
CA ASP A 204 -1.53 -12.29 11.56
C ASP A 204 -0.87 -12.73 10.25
N LYS A 205 -1.61 -12.72 9.13
CA LYS A 205 -1.05 -13.00 7.80
C LYS A 205 -0.05 -11.94 7.35
N MET A 206 -0.25 -10.67 7.71
CA MET A 206 0.74 -9.62 7.44
C MET A 206 2.03 -9.83 8.24
N ILE A 207 1.93 -10.24 9.51
CA ILE A 207 3.09 -10.43 10.41
C ILE A 207 3.89 -11.68 10.06
N GLU A 208 3.22 -12.82 9.83
CA GLU A 208 3.86 -14.11 9.51
C GLU A 208 4.82 -13.99 8.31
N LEU A 209 4.47 -13.13 7.36
CA LEU A 209 5.21 -12.97 6.10
C LEU A 209 6.29 -11.87 6.18
N GLU A 210 6.13 -10.88 7.07
CA GLU A 210 7.19 -9.89 7.38
C GLU A 210 8.40 -10.57 8.03
N THR A 211 8.18 -11.51 8.96
CA THR A 211 9.29 -12.25 9.59
C THR A 211 10.12 -13.09 8.61
N PHE A 212 9.56 -13.48 7.46
CA PHE A 212 10.32 -14.14 6.40
C PHE A 212 11.21 -13.15 5.64
N ASN A 213 10.68 -11.97 5.33
CA ASN A 213 11.43 -10.93 4.61
C ASN A 213 12.49 -10.25 5.50
N GLU A 214 12.27 -10.05 6.80
CA GLU A 214 13.29 -9.50 7.71
C GLU A 214 14.54 -10.39 7.82
N VAL A 215 14.37 -11.71 7.75
CA VAL A 215 15.49 -12.67 7.69
C VAL A 215 16.21 -12.58 6.35
N VAL A 216 15.48 -12.42 5.24
CA VAL A 216 16.05 -12.26 3.90
C VAL A 216 16.78 -10.92 3.75
N ASP A 217 16.25 -9.84 4.32
CA ASP A 217 16.91 -8.53 4.35
C ASP A 217 18.13 -8.53 5.25
N SER A 218 18.09 -9.22 6.39
CA SER A 218 19.29 -9.46 7.20
C SER A 218 20.36 -10.22 6.41
N LEU A 219 19.96 -11.20 5.59
CA LEU A 219 20.88 -11.93 4.71
C LEU A 219 21.39 -11.05 3.55
N ARG A 220 20.55 -10.20 2.94
CA ARG A 220 20.94 -9.25 1.88
C ARG A 220 21.90 -8.18 2.40
N GLN A 221 21.62 -7.58 3.54
CA GLN A 221 22.53 -6.62 4.19
C GLN A 221 23.87 -7.28 4.56
N LEU A 222 23.87 -8.54 5.01
CA LEU A 222 25.10 -9.30 5.25
C LEU A 222 25.90 -9.55 3.97
N ILE A 223 25.23 -9.82 2.84
CA ILE A 223 25.87 -10.02 1.53
C ILE A 223 26.47 -8.69 1.03
N GLU A 224 25.73 -7.58 1.10
CA GLU A 224 26.22 -6.26 0.71
C GLU A 224 27.42 -5.81 1.57
N GLN A 225 27.37 -6.06 2.88
CA GLN A 225 28.50 -5.81 3.78
C GLN A 225 29.73 -6.66 3.41
N GLN A 226 29.54 -7.93 3.03
CA GLN A 226 30.64 -8.79 2.57
C GLN A 226 31.23 -8.32 1.23
N GLU A 227 30.42 -7.84 0.30
CA GLU A 227 30.90 -7.29 -0.97
C GLU A 227 31.68 -5.97 -0.78
N ALA A 228 31.19 -5.09 0.08
CA ALA A 228 31.89 -3.84 0.41
C ALA A 228 33.27 -4.12 1.01
N ILE A 229 33.36 -5.04 1.98
CA ILE A 229 34.62 -5.46 2.60
C ILE A 229 35.57 -6.07 1.55
N ARG A 230 35.06 -6.89 0.62
CA ARG A 230 35.87 -7.45 -0.49
C ARG A 230 36.42 -6.37 -1.42
N ARG A 231 35.59 -5.42 -1.84
CA ARG A 231 36.01 -4.32 -2.73
C ARG A 231 37.05 -3.44 -2.06
N GLU A 232 36.87 -3.14 -0.78
CA GLU A 232 37.82 -2.34 0.00
C GLU A 232 39.15 -3.07 0.18
N THR A 233 39.14 -4.36 0.51
CA THR A 233 40.37 -5.16 0.63
C THR A 233 41.12 -5.30 -0.69
N ASP A 234 40.42 -5.47 -1.81
CA ASP A 234 41.05 -5.51 -3.14
C ASP A 234 41.65 -4.16 -3.55
N GLN A 235 40.99 -3.05 -3.24
CA GLN A 235 41.55 -1.71 -3.47
C GLN A 235 42.79 -1.48 -2.62
N GLN A 236 42.76 -1.82 -1.33
CA GLN A 236 43.92 -1.70 -0.44
C GLN A 236 45.09 -2.58 -0.91
N ARG A 237 44.83 -3.80 -1.39
CA ARG A 237 45.87 -4.68 -1.96
C ARG A 237 46.50 -4.08 -3.22
N LYS A 238 45.69 -3.53 -4.14
CA LYS A 238 46.18 -2.86 -5.35
C LYS A 238 46.98 -1.59 -5.03
N GLN A 239 46.53 -0.83 -4.03
CA GLN A 239 47.21 0.38 -3.57
C GLN A 239 48.60 0.05 -3.00
N ARG A 240 48.67 -0.93 -2.08
CA ARG A 240 49.94 -1.40 -1.49
C ARG A 240 50.91 -1.96 -2.54
N ALA A 241 50.40 -2.73 -3.51
CA ALA A 241 51.22 -3.24 -4.60
C ALA A 241 51.81 -2.11 -5.48
N ARG A 242 51.04 -1.06 -5.75
CA ARG A 242 51.50 0.12 -6.48
C ARG A 242 52.54 0.94 -5.70
N GLU A 243 52.39 1.07 -4.39
CA GLU A 243 53.35 1.76 -3.53
C GLU A 243 54.69 1.01 -3.47
N ALA A 244 54.66 -0.32 -3.36
CA ALA A 244 55.86 -1.16 -3.38
C ALA A 244 56.63 -1.08 -4.72
N LEU A 245 55.92 -0.96 -5.85
CA LEU A 245 56.53 -0.84 -7.19
C LEU A 245 57.11 0.55 -7.47
N LYS A 246 56.67 1.60 -6.77
CA LYS A 246 57.22 2.96 -6.88
C LYS A 246 58.43 3.20 -5.96
N GLY A 247 58.65 2.32 -4.99
CA GLY A 247 59.78 2.36 -4.06
C GLY A 247 61.01 1.57 -4.52
N LEU A 248 60.99 1.01 -5.73
CA LEU A 248 62.10 0.36 -6.43
C LEU A 248 62.59 1.28 -7.56
#